data_AF-A0A8R1HKR1-F1
#
_entry.id   AF-A0A8R1HKR1-F1
#
_cell.length_a   1.000
_cell.length_b   1.000
_cell.length_c   1.000
_cell.angle_alpha   90.00
_cell.angle_beta   90.00
_cell.angle_gamma   90.00
#
_symmetry.space_group_name_H-M   'P 1'
#
loop_
_entity.id
_entity.type
_entity.pdbx_description
1 polymer ?
#
loop_
_entity_poly.entity_id
_entity_poly.type
_entity_poly.pdbx_seq_one_letter_code
_entity_poly.pdbx_strand_id
1 'polypeptide(L)'
;MAHIFSLVFAADFPDRWSSFFNDLFFTGNLNDRRVAFFYLKVLLAIDAEVVNRDIQRSKNNALPDDNIIQILVLENIASYVDWIELDLVANDYIMSHIISKFQNSATSESATSAVCALLEKGMSAEKKVGLTLTIMTVLRQNGLLNVTDNDDEDEVTRVGSLVNTLGLVLLDVQNK
;
A
#
# COMPACT_ATOMS: atom_id res chain seq x y z
N MET A 1 13.39 14.30 -10.19
CA MET A 1 13.01 15.31 -9.17
C MET A 1 12.65 14.66 -7.84
N ALA A 2 11.74 13.67 -7.78
CA ALA A 2 11.35 13.03 -6.51
C ALA A 2 12.54 12.53 -5.65
N HIS A 3 13.54 11.90 -6.27
CA HIS A 3 14.75 11.43 -5.57
C HIS A 3 15.60 12.56 -4.96
N ILE A 4 15.63 13.76 -5.57
CA ILE A 4 16.36 14.89 -4.97
C ILE A 4 15.63 15.33 -3.68
N PHE A 5 14.29 15.34 -3.71
CA PHE A 5 13.49 15.64 -2.52
C PHE A 5 13.64 14.59 -1.42
N SER A 6 13.79 13.30 -1.76
CA SER A 6 14.05 12.26 -0.74
C SER A 6 15.41 12.42 -0.09
N LEU A 7 16.45 12.77 -0.86
CA LEU A 7 17.79 13.05 -0.31
C LEU A 7 17.81 14.29 0.59
N VAL A 8 17.12 15.36 0.19
CA VAL A 8 16.97 16.57 1.02
C VAL A 8 16.19 16.25 2.29
N PHE A 9 15.10 15.48 2.18
CA PHE A 9 14.34 15.01 3.34
C PHE A 9 15.24 14.25 4.32
N ALA A 10 16.03 13.29 3.84
CA ALA A 10 16.95 12.51 4.68
C ALA A 10 18.03 13.37 5.36
N ALA A 11 18.45 14.47 4.73
CA ALA A 11 19.50 15.35 5.26
C ALA A 11 19.01 16.40 6.27
N ASP A 12 17.77 16.87 6.11
CA ASP A 12 17.26 18.07 6.80
C ASP A 12 16.02 17.84 7.68
N PHE A 13 15.27 16.75 7.49
CA PHE A 13 14.15 16.40 8.37
C PHE A 13 14.64 15.53 9.56
N PRO A 14 14.15 15.73 10.79
CA PRO A 14 13.16 16.73 11.22
C PRO A 14 13.77 18.07 11.69
N ASP A 15 15.07 18.13 11.99
CA ASP A 15 15.65 19.23 12.78
C ASP A 15 15.76 20.55 12.01
N ARG A 16 16.17 20.51 10.74
CA ARG A 16 16.37 21.71 9.91
C ARG A 16 15.12 22.11 9.14
N TRP A 17 14.24 21.15 8.83
CA TRP A 17 13.03 21.40 8.05
C TRP A 17 11.81 20.63 8.55
N SER A 18 11.39 20.92 9.79
CA SER A 18 10.24 20.25 10.43
C SER A 18 8.91 20.43 9.69
N SER A 19 8.76 21.50 8.91
CA SER A 19 7.57 21.81 8.12
C SER A 19 7.58 21.20 6.71
N PHE A 20 8.53 20.32 6.36
CA PHE A 20 8.70 19.75 5.02
C PHE A 20 7.38 19.32 4.35
N PHE A 21 6.57 18.50 5.02
CA PHE A 21 5.30 18.03 4.46
C PHE A 21 4.30 19.17 4.22
N ASN A 22 4.28 20.17 5.10
CA ASN A 22 3.41 21.35 5.00
C ASN A 22 3.84 22.27 3.86
N ASP A 23 5.13 22.60 3.81
CA ASP A 23 5.68 23.56 2.87
C ASP A 23 5.64 23.05 1.44
N LEU A 24 5.92 21.76 1.25
CA LEU A 24 6.04 21.18 -0.07
C LEU A 24 4.68 20.83 -0.69
N PHE A 25 3.65 20.56 0.12
CA PHE A 25 2.41 19.95 -0.38
C PHE A 25 1.10 20.55 0.16
N PHE A 26 1.06 21.06 1.41
CA PHE A 26 -0.17 21.63 1.97
C PHE A 26 -0.33 23.15 1.71
N THR A 27 0.71 23.82 1.20
CA THR A 27 0.62 25.18 0.65
C THR A 27 -0.01 25.21 -0.75
N GLY A 28 -0.05 24.06 -1.45
CA GLY A 28 -0.68 23.88 -2.75
C GLY A 28 -2.05 23.17 -2.65
N ASN A 29 -2.87 23.31 -3.70
CA ASN A 29 -4.13 22.59 -3.78
C ASN A 29 -3.88 21.11 -4.15
N LEU A 30 -3.91 20.20 -3.18
CA LEU A 30 -3.78 18.75 -3.40
C LEU A 30 -4.85 18.16 -4.36
N ASN A 31 -5.88 18.93 -4.72
CA ASN A 31 -6.82 18.54 -5.78
C ASN A 31 -6.22 18.64 -7.19
N ASP A 32 -5.04 19.26 -7.37
CA ASP A 32 -4.32 19.19 -8.64
C ASP A 32 -3.66 17.82 -8.82
N ARG A 33 -4.09 17.12 -9.87
CA ARG A 33 -3.60 15.79 -10.28
C ARG A 33 -2.07 15.72 -10.35
N ARG A 34 -1.41 16.75 -10.89
CA ARG A 34 0.05 16.78 -11.08
C ARG A 34 0.77 16.90 -9.76
N VAL A 35 0.24 17.73 -8.85
CA VAL A 35 0.78 17.91 -7.50
C VAL A 35 0.62 16.62 -6.70
N ALA A 36 -0.56 15.99 -6.75
CA ALA A 36 -0.81 14.71 -6.09
C ALA A 36 0.10 13.59 -6.61
N PHE A 37 0.25 13.48 -7.94
CA PHE A 37 1.17 12.51 -8.55
C PHE A 37 2.62 12.73 -8.08
N PHE A 38 3.08 13.98 -8.11
CA PHE A 38 4.43 14.32 -7.66
C PHE A 38 4.63 14.01 -6.17
N TYR A 39 3.65 14.36 -5.34
CA TYR A 39 3.66 14.07 -3.90
C TYR A 39 3.80 12.58 -3.61
N LEU A 40 2.93 11.76 -4.19
CA LEU A 40 2.94 10.31 -3.99
C LEU A 40 4.26 9.67 -4.47
N LYS A 41 4.88 10.22 -5.52
CA LYS A 41 6.22 9.77 -5.98
C LYS A 41 7.34 10.21 -5.04
N VAL A 42 7.25 11.38 -4.41
CA VAL A 42 8.22 11.83 -3.40
C VAL A 42 8.14 10.94 -2.17
N LEU A 43 6.94 10.62 -1.68
CA LEU A 43 6.75 9.69 -0.56
C LEU A 43 7.38 8.32 -0.83
N LEU A 44 7.09 7.68 -1.98
CA LEU A 44 7.74 6.41 -2.33
C LEU A 44 9.26 6.52 -2.43
N ALA A 45 9.78 7.65 -2.91
CA ALA A 45 11.22 7.89 -2.95
C ALA A 45 11.83 8.07 -1.54
N ILE A 46 11.08 8.65 -0.59
CA ILE A 46 11.49 8.76 0.81
C ILE A 46 11.54 7.36 1.44
N ASP A 47 10.50 6.54 1.30
CA ASP A 47 10.51 5.17 1.83
C ASP A 47 11.69 4.37 1.26
N ALA A 48 11.92 4.45 -0.05
CA ALA A 48 13.05 3.79 -0.69
C ALA A 48 14.40 4.28 -0.17
N GLU A 49 14.59 5.58 0.04
CA GLU A 49 15.85 6.14 0.56
C GLU A 49 16.09 5.77 2.03
N VAL A 50 15.04 5.82 2.85
CA VAL A 50 15.16 5.65 4.31
C VAL A 50 15.17 4.17 4.71
N VAL A 51 14.35 3.32 4.08
CA VAL A 51 14.33 1.87 4.34
C VAL A 51 15.34 1.11 3.47
N ASN A 52 15.82 1.72 2.37
CA ASN A 52 16.58 1.02 1.34
C ASN A 52 15.78 -0.12 0.68
N ARG A 53 14.46 0.06 0.51
CA ARG A 53 13.63 -0.85 -0.29
C ARG A 53 13.88 -0.59 -1.78
N ASP A 54 14.14 -1.64 -2.54
CA ASP A 54 14.19 -1.53 -4.00
C ASP A 54 12.82 -1.09 -4.52
N ILE A 55 12.79 0.03 -5.25
CA ILE A 55 11.58 0.48 -5.95
C ILE A 55 11.32 -0.54 -7.06
N GLN A 56 10.39 -1.46 -6.83
CA GLN A 56 9.74 -2.23 -7.89
C GLN A 56 9.04 -1.21 -8.80
N ARG A 57 9.71 -0.79 -9.88
CA ARG A 57 9.08 0.02 -10.91
C ARG A 57 8.07 -0.88 -11.61
N SER A 58 6.83 -0.90 -11.11
CA SER A 58 5.72 -1.50 -11.85
C SER A 58 5.68 -0.89 -13.26
N LYS A 59 5.30 -1.70 -14.26
CA LYS A 59 5.29 -1.40 -15.71
C LYS A 59 4.26 -0.30 -16.06
N ASN A 60 4.39 0.87 -15.45
CA ASN A 60 3.40 1.93 -15.39
C ASN A 60 3.45 2.90 -16.59
N ASN A 61 4.21 2.60 -17.64
CA ASN A 61 4.45 3.55 -18.73
C ASN A 61 3.31 3.65 -19.77
N ALA A 62 2.19 2.92 -19.61
CA ALA A 62 1.11 2.88 -20.61
C ALA A 62 -0.34 2.92 -20.05
N LEU A 63 -0.53 3.10 -18.74
CA LEU A 63 -1.87 3.10 -18.15
C LEU A 63 -2.57 4.45 -18.33
N PRO A 64 -3.92 4.49 -18.42
CA PRO A 64 -4.67 5.73 -18.45
C PRO A 64 -4.33 6.58 -17.22
N ASP A 65 -4.14 7.89 -17.44
CA ASP A 65 -3.68 8.81 -16.40
C ASP A 65 -4.43 8.59 -15.08
N ASP A 66 -5.76 8.41 -15.12
CA ASP A 66 -6.65 8.26 -13.96
C ASP A 66 -6.34 7.10 -13.01
N ASN A 67 -5.87 5.96 -13.53
CA ASN A 67 -5.55 4.79 -12.70
C ASN A 67 -4.20 4.95 -12.00
N ILE A 68 -3.28 5.74 -12.56
CA ILE A 68 -1.92 5.87 -12.04
C ILE A 68 -1.92 6.46 -10.62
N ILE A 69 -2.73 7.47 -10.33
CA ILE A 69 -2.80 8.02 -8.97
C ILE A 69 -3.38 6.99 -7.99
N GLN A 70 -4.39 6.22 -8.40
CA GLN A 70 -4.99 5.21 -7.53
C GLN A 70 -3.97 4.11 -7.20
N ILE A 71 -3.20 3.67 -8.19
CA ILE A 71 -2.06 2.75 -8.02
C ILE A 71 -1.06 3.34 -7.03
N LEU A 72 -0.65 4.59 -7.23
CA LEU A 72 0.32 5.25 -6.34
C LEU A 72 -0.19 5.40 -4.90
N VAL A 73 -1.48 5.65 -4.70
CA VAL A 73 -2.08 5.68 -3.36
C VAL A 73 -1.95 4.31 -2.69
N LEU A 74 -2.28 3.23 -3.40
CA LEU A 74 -2.17 1.86 -2.89
C LEU A 74 -0.71 1.46 -2.61
N GLU A 75 0.22 1.82 -3.50
CA GLU A 75 1.66 1.60 -3.31
C GLU A 75 2.19 2.35 -2.07
N ASN A 76 1.73 3.59 -1.86
CA ASN A 76 2.09 4.36 -0.67
C ASN A 76 1.53 3.72 0.61
N ILE A 77 0.27 3.26 0.59
CA ILE A 77 -0.30 2.51 1.73
C ILE A 77 0.55 1.29 2.05
N ALA A 78 0.91 0.49 1.04
CA ALA A 78 1.73 -0.70 1.22
C ALA A 78 3.11 -0.38 1.82
N SER A 79 3.74 0.70 1.36
CA SER A 79 5.10 1.09 1.79
C SER A 79 5.13 1.72 3.18
N TYR A 80 4.13 2.55 3.51
CA TYR A 80 4.07 3.31 4.76
C TYR A 80 3.36 2.57 5.90
N VAL A 81 2.76 1.42 5.63
CA VAL A 81 2.06 0.63 6.63
C VAL A 81 2.93 0.32 7.84
N ASP A 82 4.22 0.04 7.67
CA ASP A 82 5.13 -0.24 8.79
C ASP A 82 5.45 1.00 9.62
N TRP A 83 5.45 2.17 8.98
CA TRP A 83 5.85 3.46 9.55
C TRP A 83 4.76 4.16 10.35
N ILE A 84 3.49 3.85 10.07
CA ILE A 84 2.33 4.53 10.65
C ILE A 84 1.66 3.64 11.72
N GLU A 85 1.01 4.27 12.70
CA GLU A 85 0.17 3.58 13.68
C GLU A 85 -0.94 2.76 12.99
N LEU A 86 -1.17 1.53 13.47
CA LEU A 86 -2.08 0.57 12.85
C LEU A 86 -3.49 1.13 12.64
N ASP A 87 -4.05 1.80 13.63
CA ASP A 87 -5.44 2.28 13.60
C ASP A 87 -5.67 3.37 12.53
N LEU A 88 -4.60 4.04 12.08
CA LEU A 88 -4.65 5.01 11.00
C LEU A 88 -4.67 4.36 9.61
N VAL A 89 -4.09 3.16 9.47
CA VAL A 89 -3.92 2.46 8.17
C VAL A 89 -4.86 1.26 8.00
N ALA A 90 -5.31 0.64 9.09
CA ALA A 90 -6.15 -0.56 9.10
C ALA A 90 -7.56 -0.29 9.65
N ASN A 91 -8.16 0.84 9.27
CA ASN A 91 -9.54 1.17 9.61
C ASN A 91 -10.51 0.84 8.47
N ASP A 92 -11.82 0.81 8.80
CA ASP A 92 -12.89 0.47 7.86
C ASP A 92 -12.90 1.33 6.60
N TYR A 93 -12.53 2.61 6.70
CA TYR A 93 -12.48 3.51 5.56
C TYR A 93 -11.39 3.11 4.57
N ILE A 94 -10.15 2.93 5.05
CA ILE A 94 -9.02 2.51 4.20
C ILE A 94 -9.25 1.11 3.65
N MET A 95 -9.71 0.18 4.49
CA MET A 95 -10.02 -1.19 4.05
C MET A 95 -11.09 -1.22 2.96
N SER A 96 -12.20 -0.50 3.13
CA SER A 96 -13.25 -0.40 2.11
C SER A 96 -12.72 0.22 0.81
N HIS A 97 -11.84 1.22 0.93
CA HIS A 97 -11.20 1.81 -0.24
C HIS A 97 -10.34 0.80 -0.99
N ILE A 98 -9.44 0.08 -0.31
CA ILE A 98 -8.57 -0.93 -0.93
C ILE A 98 -9.41 -2.03 -1.59
N ILE A 99 -10.45 -2.53 -0.90
CA ILE A 99 -11.34 -3.58 -1.43
C ILE A 99 -12.06 -3.14 -2.71
N SER A 100 -12.49 -1.88 -2.77
CA SER A 100 -13.12 -1.33 -3.99
C SER A 100 -12.18 -1.33 -5.21
N LYS A 101 -10.86 -1.38 -5.01
CA LYS A 101 -9.85 -1.36 -6.08
C LYS A 101 -9.51 -2.73 -6.65
N PHE A 102 -9.99 -3.82 -6.06
CA PHE A 102 -9.79 -5.16 -6.62
C PHE A 102 -10.54 -5.40 -7.93
N GLN A 103 -11.69 -4.75 -8.14
CA GLN A 103 -12.53 -4.92 -9.34
C GLN A 103 -11.92 -4.34 -10.62
N ASN A 104 -10.90 -3.48 -10.49
CA ASN A 104 -10.22 -2.87 -11.62
C ASN A 104 -8.88 -3.57 -11.84
N SER A 105 -8.72 -4.20 -13.01
CA SER A 105 -7.52 -4.97 -13.36
C SER A 105 -6.23 -4.14 -13.26
N ALA A 106 -6.29 -2.83 -13.52
CA ALA A 106 -5.11 -1.96 -13.41
C ALA A 106 -4.66 -1.71 -11.96
N THR A 107 -5.58 -1.74 -10.99
CA THR A 107 -5.28 -1.46 -9.57
C THR A 107 -5.22 -2.71 -8.70
N SER A 108 -5.67 -3.85 -9.22
CA SER A 108 -5.85 -5.10 -8.47
C SER A 108 -4.54 -5.62 -7.86
N GLU A 109 -3.44 -5.55 -8.61
CA GLU A 109 -2.11 -5.94 -8.13
C GLU A 109 -1.66 -5.06 -6.96
N SER A 110 -1.71 -3.73 -7.11
CA SER A 110 -1.34 -2.80 -6.04
C SER A 110 -2.26 -2.90 -4.81
N ALA A 111 -3.55 -3.19 -5.02
CA ALA A 111 -4.49 -3.43 -3.92
C ALA A 111 -4.13 -4.70 -3.15
N THR A 112 -3.71 -5.74 -3.86
CA THR A 112 -3.23 -6.99 -3.27
C THR A 112 -1.99 -6.76 -2.44
N SER A 113 -0.99 -6.06 -2.98
CA SER A 113 0.22 -5.69 -2.25
C SER A 113 -0.09 -4.87 -0.99
N ALA A 114 -1.06 -3.94 -1.05
CA ALA A 114 -1.47 -3.16 0.11
C ALA A 114 -2.12 -4.03 1.21
N VAL A 115 -2.98 -4.98 0.84
CA VAL A 115 -3.57 -5.93 1.79
C VAL A 115 -2.49 -6.85 2.40
N CYS A 116 -1.58 -7.37 1.57
CA CYS A 116 -0.48 -8.21 2.07
C CYS A 116 0.41 -7.44 3.05
N ALA A 117 0.79 -6.20 2.74
CA ALA A 117 1.56 -5.36 3.64
C ALA A 117 0.85 -5.13 4.99
N LEU A 118 -0.46 -4.85 4.97
CA LEU A 118 -1.26 -4.71 6.20
C LEU A 118 -1.25 -5.98 7.06
N LEU A 119 -1.35 -7.15 6.43
CA LEU A 119 -1.29 -8.45 7.10
C LEU A 119 0.10 -8.76 7.67
N GLU A 120 1.15 -8.35 6.96
CA GLU A 120 2.54 -8.61 7.32
C GLU A 120 3.05 -7.68 8.43
N LYS A 121 2.42 -6.52 8.64
CA LYS A 121 2.79 -5.53 9.66
C LYS A 121 3.10 -6.19 11.01
N GLY A 122 4.24 -5.79 11.58
CA GLY A 122 4.68 -6.25 12.89
C GLY A 122 3.76 -5.76 14.02
N MET A 123 3.17 -6.70 14.77
CA MET A 123 2.34 -6.41 15.96
C MET A 123 2.24 -7.64 16.88
N SER A 124 1.65 -7.46 18.07
CA SER A 124 1.38 -8.56 19.01
C SER A 124 0.47 -9.63 18.39
N ALA A 125 0.70 -10.90 18.71
CA ALA A 125 -0.07 -12.05 18.22
C ALA A 125 -1.59 -11.86 18.28
N GLU A 126 -2.13 -11.42 19.42
CA GLU A 126 -3.57 -11.20 19.62
C GLU A 126 -4.15 -10.21 18.61
N LYS A 127 -3.55 -9.02 18.48
CA LYS A 127 -3.95 -8.00 17.49
C LYS A 127 -3.81 -8.52 16.06
N LYS A 128 -2.73 -9.27 15.78
CA LYS A 128 -2.47 -9.81 14.44
C LYS A 128 -3.58 -10.78 14.02
N VAL A 129 -3.97 -11.72 14.89
CA VAL A 129 -5.11 -12.62 14.62
C VAL A 129 -6.39 -11.83 14.36
N GLY A 130 -6.72 -10.84 15.20
CA GLY A 130 -7.93 -10.03 15.04
C GLY A 130 -7.99 -9.31 13.69
N LEU A 131 -6.87 -8.70 13.27
CA LEU A 131 -6.76 -8.06 11.97
C LEU A 131 -6.88 -9.07 10.82
N THR A 132 -6.12 -10.16 10.89
CA THR A 132 -6.12 -11.21 9.86
C THR A 132 -7.50 -11.81 9.65
N LEU A 133 -8.24 -12.11 10.73
CA LEU A 133 -9.61 -12.64 10.64
C LEU A 133 -10.59 -11.64 10.03
N THR A 134 -10.46 -10.36 10.38
CA THR A 134 -11.28 -9.28 9.80
C THR A 134 -11.02 -9.16 8.30
N ILE A 135 -9.76 -9.04 7.89
CA ILE A 135 -9.36 -8.95 6.48
C ILE A 135 -9.82 -10.21 5.71
N MET A 136 -9.58 -11.40 6.25
CA MET A 136 -10.00 -12.67 5.63
C MET A 136 -11.52 -12.71 5.44
N THR A 137 -12.29 -12.23 6.42
CA THR A 137 -13.76 -12.17 6.32
C THR A 137 -14.20 -11.25 5.18
N VAL A 138 -13.61 -10.05 5.09
CA VAL A 138 -13.93 -9.08 4.04
C VAL A 138 -13.54 -9.61 2.65
N LEU A 139 -12.34 -10.20 2.51
CA LEU A 139 -11.90 -10.79 1.24
C LEU A 139 -12.83 -11.92 0.80
N ARG A 140 -13.22 -12.80 1.73
CA ARG A 140 -14.14 -13.91 1.46
C ARG A 140 -15.54 -13.44 1.05
N GLN A 141 -16.08 -12.44 1.73
CA GLN A 141 -17.39 -11.86 1.42
C GLN A 141 -17.43 -11.23 0.02
N ASN A 142 -16.32 -10.69 -0.44
CA ASN A 142 -16.19 -10.11 -1.79
C ASN A 142 -15.76 -11.15 -2.85
N GLY A 143 -15.65 -12.44 -2.50
CA GLY A 143 -15.25 -13.50 -3.43
C GLY A 143 -13.77 -13.45 -3.84
N LEU A 144 -12.94 -12.65 -3.19
CA LEU A 144 -11.54 -12.37 -3.59
C LEU A 144 -10.56 -13.50 -3.23
N LEU A 145 -11.03 -14.58 -2.61
CA LEU A 145 -10.22 -15.75 -2.22
C LEU A 145 -10.55 -17.01 -3.02
N ASN A 146 -11.41 -16.91 -4.03
CA ASN A 146 -11.80 -18.04 -4.87
C ASN A 146 -11.14 -17.92 -6.24
N VAL A 147 -10.83 -19.07 -6.84
CA VAL A 147 -10.36 -19.17 -8.22
C VAL A 147 -11.33 -20.06 -9.00
N THR A 148 -11.64 -19.68 -10.23
CA THR A 148 -12.44 -20.45 -11.18
C THR A 148 -11.60 -20.85 -12.40
N ASP A 149 -12.05 -21.87 -13.14
CA ASP A 149 -11.37 -22.34 -14.36
C ASP A 149 -11.32 -21.28 -15.49
N ASN A 150 -12.07 -20.18 -15.36
CA ASN A 150 -12.11 -19.09 -16.34
C ASN A 150 -11.19 -17.92 -15.99
N ASP A 151 -10.54 -17.95 -14.82
CA ASP A 151 -9.72 -16.84 -14.34
C ASP A 151 -8.38 -16.80 -15.08
N ASP A 152 -7.85 -15.60 -15.31
CA ASP A 152 -6.55 -15.41 -15.96
C ASP A 152 -5.37 -15.60 -14.99
N GLU A 153 -4.16 -15.65 -15.53
CA GLU A 153 -2.93 -15.86 -14.74
C GLU A 153 -2.72 -14.78 -13.67
N ASP A 154 -3.12 -13.53 -13.95
CA ASP A 154 -2.99 -12.41 -13.04
C ASP A 154 -3.95 -12.59 -11.84
N GLU A 155 -5.19 -13.00 -12.08
CA GLU A 155 -6.17 -13.31 -11.05
C GLU A 155 -5.75 -14.51 -10.17
N VAL A 156 -5.25 -15.59 -10.78
CA VAL A 156 -4.73 -16.74 -10.03
C VAL A 156 -3.54 -16.34 -9.16
N THR A 157 -2.60 -15.57 -9.70
CA THR A 157 -1.41 -15.08 -8.97
C THR A 157 -1.81 -14.19 -7.79
N ARG A 158 -2.81 -13.33 -8.01
CA ARG A 158 -3.37 -12.44 -7.00
C ARG A 158 -3.97 -13.22 -5.82
N VAL A 159 -4.88 -14.15 -6.12
CA VAL A 159 -5.53 -14.98 -5.09
C VAL A 159 -4.51 -15.85 -4.36
N GLY A 160 -3.56 -16.44 -5.10
CA GLY A 160 -2.46 -17.21 -4.53
C GLY A 160 -1.61 -16.41 -3.55
N SER A 161 -1.29 -15.15 -3.89
CA SER A 161 -0.55 -14.24 -3.02
C SER A 161 -1.30 -13.95 -1.72
N LEU A 162 -2.60 -13.61 -1.81
CA LEU A 162 -3.43 -13.35 -0.63
C LEU A 162 -3.53 -14.56 0.29
N VAL A 163 -3.83 -15.74 -0.27
CA VAL A 163 -3.98 -16.98 0.51
C VAL A 163 -2.66 -17.38 1.15
N ASN A 164 -1.54 -17.25 0.43
CA ASN A 164 -0.21 -17.52 0.96
C ASN A 164 0.13 -16.60 2.13
N THR A 165 -0.04 -15.29 1.98
CA THR A 165 0.24 -14.32 3.06
C THR A 165 -0.66 -14.55 4.27
N LEU A 166 -1.97 -14.80 4.08
CA LEU A 166 -2.88 -15.16 5.17
C LEU A 166 -2.38 -16.42 5.91
N GLY A 167 -2.02 -17.47 5.18
CA GLY A 167 -1.52 -18.71 5.75
C GLY A 167 -0.22 -18.52 6.54
N LEU A 168 0.75 -17.81 5.98
CA LEU A 168 2.02 -17.52 6.63
C LEU A 168 1.84 -16.71 7.93
N VAL A 169 0.95 -15.71 7.91
CA VAL A 169 0.66 -14.91 9.11
C VAL A 169 0.00 -15.74 10.20
N LEU A 170 -0.97 -16.61 9.87
CA LEU A 170 -1.60 -17.48 10.86
C LEU A 170 -0.62 -18.50 11.45
N LEU A 171 0.27 -19.06 10.63
CA LEU A 171 1.33 -19.96 11.10
C LEU A 171 2.35 -19.24 12.00
N ASP A 172 2.77 -18.02 11.65
CA ASP A 172 3.68 -17.21 12.47
C ASP A 172 3.07 -16.92 13.84
N VAL A 173 1.76 -16.62 13.88
CA VAL A 173 1.08 -16.35 15.15
C VAL A 173 0.88 -17.62 15.98
N GLN A 174 0.62 -18.78 15.37
CA GLN A 174 0.49 -20.05 16.09
C GLN A 174 1.81 -20.50 16.74
N ASN A 175 2.95 -20.16 16.14
CA ASN A 175 4.28 -20.56 16.60
C ASN A 175 4.87 -19.65 17.70
N LYS A 176 4.15 -18.60 18.12
CA LYS A 176 4.55 -17.64 19.15
C LYS A 176 3.68 -17.79 20.39
#